data_AF-A0A101X4A4-F1
#
_entry.id   AF-A0A101X4A4-F1
#
_cell.length_a   1.000
_cell.length_b   1.000
_cell.length_c   1.000
_cell.angle_alpha   90.00
_cell.angle_beta   90.00
_cell.angle_gamma   90.00
#
_symmetry.space_group_name_H-M   'P 1'
#
loop_
_entity.id
_entity.type
_entity.pdbx_description
1 polymer ?
#
loop_
_entity_poly.entity_id
_entity_poly.type
_entity_poly.pdbx_seq_one_letter_code
_entity_poly.pdbx_strand_id
1 'polypeptide(L)' 'MSKFKLLLVSDLHGSEVAYRKLSNAVRFYKVDAVVLAGDLAGKVLAPVIKLPGDSYRIPIISENKVFKGSEAEVKIKEL' A
#
# COMPACT_ATOMS: atom_id res chain seq x y z
N MET A 1 -21.54 -7.17 -18.09
CA MET A 1 -20.54 -7.31 -17.01
C MET A 1 -19.32 -6.47 -17.37
N SER A 2 -18.80 -5.67 -16.44
CA SER A 2 -17.48 -5.05 -16.61
C SER A 2 -16.39 -6.15 -16.56
N LYS A 3 -15.33 -6.00 -17.35
CA LYS A 3 -14.16 -6.90 -17.26
C LYS A 3 -13.37 -6.56 -16.00
N PHE A 4 -13.11 -7.55 -15.16
CA PHE A 4 -12.21 -7.43 -14.02
C PHE A 4 -10.76 -7.31 -14.51
N LYS A 5 -10.01 -6.34 -13.99
CA LYS A 5 -8.61 -6.10 -14.35
C LYS A 5 -7.69 -6.37 -13.17
N LEU A 6 -6.73 -7.25 -13.39
CA LEU A 6 -5.72 -7.62 -12.42
C LEU A 6 -4.35 -7.09 -12.86
N LEU A 7 -3.61 -6.47 -11.95
CA LEU A 7 -2.20 -6.14 -12.13
C LEU A 7 -1.34 -7.16 -11.39
N LEU A 8 -0.56 -7.95 -12.13
CA LEU A 8 0.43 -8.86 -11.56
C LEU A 8 1.80 -8.20 -11.61
N VAL A 9 2.49 -8.17 -10.47
CA VAL A 9 3.87 -7.70 -10.33
C VAL A 9 4.65 -8.69 -9.50
N SER A 10 5.95 -8.84 -9.79
CA SER A 10 6.87 -9.67 -8.99
C SER A 10 8.16 -8.91 -8.72
N ASP A 11 8.92 -9.38 -7.74
CA ASP A 11 10.35 -9.12 -7.62
C ASP A 11 10.69 -7.63 -7.44
N LEU A 12 9.96 -6.95 -6.56
CA LEU A 12 10.27 -5.56 -6.25
C LEU A 12 11.64 -5.39 -5.57
N HIS A 13 12.14 -6.43 -4.88
CA HIS A 13 13.46 -6.45 -4.23
C HIS A 13 13.75 -5.18 -3.40
N GLY A 14 12.75 -4.72 -2.65
CA GLY A 14 12.87 -3.52 -1.83
C GLY A 14 13.03 -2.20 -2.61
N SER A 15 12.86 -2.16 -3.93
CA SER A 15 13.00 -0.94 -4.73
C SER A 15 11.87 0.05 -4.46
N GLU A 16 12.18 1.13 -3.75
CA GLU A 16 11.20 2.19 -3.43
C GLU A 16 10.62 2.83 -4.69
N VAL A 17 11.45 3.04 -5.72
CA VAL A 17 11.01 3.57 -7.01
C VAL A 17 9.98 2.65 -7.65
N ALA A 18 10.19 1.34 -7.59
CA ALA A 18 9.24 0.36 -8.12
C ALA A 18 7.92 0.36 -7.33
N TYR A 19 7.97 0.45 -5.99
CA TYR A 19 6.76 0.61 -5.16
C TYR A 19 5.96 1.87 -5.48
N ARG A 20 6.63 3.02 -5.63
CA ARG A 20 5.97 4.28 -6.01
C ARG A 20 5.30 4.18 -7.38
N LYS A 21 5.97 3.54 -8.36
CA LYS A 21 5.40 3.26 -9.68
C LYS A 21 4.20 2.31 -9.58
N LEU A 22 4.28 1.25 -8.78
CA LEU A 22 3.18 0.32 -8.56
C LEU A 22 1.94 1.04 -8.01
N SER A 23 2.10 1.88 -6.98
CA SER A 23 1.00 2.65 -6.39
C SER A 23 0.28 3.53 -7.44
N ASN A 24 1.05 4.20 -8.30
CA ASN A 24 0.48 4.99 -9.40
C ASN A 24 -0.11 4.14 -10.52
N ALA A 25 0.47 2.97 -10.82
CA ALA A 25 0.00 2.06 -11.86
C ALA A 25 -1.43 1.59 -11.58
N VAL A 26 -1.80 1.36 -10.31
CA VAL A 26 -3.16 0.98 -9.92
C VAL A 26 -4.19 1.98 -10.45
N ARG A 27 -3.94 3.28 -10.21
CA ARG A 27 -4.81 4.37 -10.65
C ARG A 27 -4.76 4.58 -12.15
N PHE A 28 -3.57 4.51 -12.75
CA PHE A 28 -3.35 4.76 -14.17
C PHE A 28 -4.08 3.72 -15.04
N TYR A 29 -3.90 2.43 -14.75
CA TYR A 29 -4.51 1.35 -15.50
C TYR A 29 -5.97 1.06 -15.10
N LYS A 30 -6.45 1.70 -14.02
CA LYS A 30 -7.79 1.49 -13.44
C LYS A 30 -8.05 0.01 -13.21
N VAL A 31 -7.16 -0.62 -12.44
CA VAL A 31 -7.24 -2.04 -12.10
C VAL A 31 -8.06 -2.23 -10.83
N ASP A 32 -8.71 -3.38 -10.74
CA ASP A 32 -9.57 -3.73 -9.59
C ASP A 32 -8.75 -4.36 -8.46
N ALA A 33 -7.67 -5.08 -8.81
CA ALA A 33 -6.78 -5.71 -7.83
C ALA A 33 -5.33 -5.75 -8.31
N VAL A 34 -4.42 -5.85 -7.34
CA VAL A 34 -2.99 -6.09 -7.55
C VAL A 34 -2.62 -7.41 -6.89
N VAL A 35 -1.90 -8.26 -7.60
CA VAL A 35 -1.19 -9.40 -7.03
C VAL A 35 0.28 -9.08 -7.07
N LEU A 36 0.88 -9.02 -5.88
CA LEU A 36 2.32 -8.95 -5.74
C LEU A 36 2.85 -10.35 -5.45
N ALA A 37 3.40 -10.98 -6.49
CA ALA A 37 4.11 -12.24 -6.43
C ALA A 37 5.57 -12.03 -6.02
N GLY A 38 6.24 -13.09 -5.56
CA GLY A 38 7.65 -13.01 -5.16
C GLY A 38 7.88 -12.37 -3.79
N ASP A 39 9.14 -12.11 -3.45
CA ASP A 39 9.54 -11.59 -2.15
C ASP A 39 9.68 -10.07 -2.12
N LEU A 40 9.51 -9.51 -0.92
CA LEU A 40 9.66 -8.07 -0.67
C LEU A 40 11.12 -7.67 -0.35
N ALA A 41 12.07 -8.61 -0.43
CA ALA A 41 13.47 -8.50 0.00
C ALA A 41 13.66 -7.76 1.33
N GLY A 42 12.95 -8.19 2.37
CA GLY A 42 13.08 -7.61 3.71
C GLY A 42 12.43 -6.24 3.90
N LYS A 43 11.74 -5.67 2.89
CA LYS A 43 10.87 -4.52 3.09
C LYS A 43 9.46 -4.95 3.49
N VAL A 44 8.85 -4.16 4.34
CA VAL A 44 7.47 -4.35 4.77
C VAL A 44 6.54 -3.53 3.88
N LEU A 45 5.56 -4.18 3.27
CA LEU A 45 4.44 -3.47 2.68
C LEU A 45 3.44 -3.15 3.81
N ALA A 46 3.42 -1.90 4.26
CA ALA A 46 2.48 -1.42 5.27
C ALA A 46 1.31 -0.67 4.60
N PRO A 47 0.10 -1.26 4.50
CA PRO A 47 -1.05 -0.56 3.92
C PRO A 47 -1.56 0.53 4.86
N VAL A 48 -1.85 1.72 4.31
CA VAL A 48 -2.59 2.77 5.03
C VAL A 48 -4.07 2.57 4.77
N ILE A 49 -4.80 2.13 5.80
CA ILE A 49 -6.22 1.79 5.69
C ILE A 49 -7.05 2.89 6.35
N LYS A 50 -7.91 3.56 5.58
CA LYS A 50 -8.87 4.52 6.14
C LYS A 50 -10.01 3.79 6.84
N LEU A 51 -10.28 4.15 8.09
CA LEU A 51 -11.38 3.66 8.92
C LEU A 51 -12.49 4.73 9.04
N PRO A 52 -13.69 4.37 9.55
CA PRO A 52 -14.72 5.35 9.89
C PRO A 52 -14.23 6.40 10.89
N GLY A 53 -14.83 7.60 10.85
CA GLY A 53 -14.57 8.65 11.85
C GLY A 53 -13.20 9.32 11.76
N ASP A 54 -12.66 9.47 10.55
CA ASP A 54 -11.36 10.12 10.28
C ASP A 54 -10.18 9.48 11.03
N SER A 55 -10.14 8.15 11.01
CA SER A 55 -9.05 7.37 11.59
C SER A 55 -8.36 6.52 10.54
N TYR A 56 -7.09 6.21 10.76
CA TYR A 56 -6.29 5.39 9.85
C TYR A 56 -5.61 4.26 10.62
N ARG A 57 -5.60 3.06 10.03
CA ARG A 57 -4.89 1.89 10.55
C ARG A 57 -3.71 1.59 9.64
N ILE A 58 -2.54 1.44 10.25
CA ILE A 58 -1.30 1.07 9.58
C ILE A 58 -0.75 -0.16 10.29
N PRO A 59 -0.93 -1.37 9.74
CA PRO A 59 -0.39 -2.59 10.33
C PRO A 59 1.12 -2.63 10.03
N ILE A 60 1.92 -2.26 11.02
CA ILE A 60 3.38 -2.41 10.97
C ILE A 60 3.68 -3.78 11.59
N ILE A 61 4.63 -4.53 11.03
CA ILE A 61 4.88 -5.94 11.37
C ILE A 61 5.08 -6.20 12.88
N SER A 62 5.52 -5.21 13.66
CA SER A 62 5.64 -5.35 15.11
C SER A 62 4.45 -4.80 15.91
N GLU A 63 3.64 -3.88 15.36
CA GLU A 63 2.60 -3.16 16.09
C GLU A 63 1.41 -2.76 15.20
N ASN A 64 0.19 -3.15 15.59
CA ASN A 64 -1.04 -2.64 14.99
C ASN A 64 -1.40 -1.29 15.64
N LYS A 65 -0.92 -0.18 15.09
CA LYS A 65 -1.27 1.16 15.56
C LYS A 65 -2.45 1.75 14.78
N VAL A 66 -3.35 2.39 15.51
CA VAL A 66 -4.45 3.20 14.98
C VAL A 66 -4.14 4.65 15.29
N PHE A 67 -4.20 5.50 14.27
CA PHE A 67 -3.90 6.93 14.35
C PHE A 67 -5.16 7.73 14.02
N LYS A 68 -5.32 8.89 14.68
CA LYS A 68 -6.34 9.89 14.27
C LYS A 68 -5.85 10.65 13.03
N GLY A 69 -6.78 11.23 12.26
CA GLY A 69 -6.51 11.79 10.93
C GLY A 69 -5.27 12.67 10.82
N SER A 70 -5.15 13.70 11.66
CA SER A 70 -4.01 14.63 11.66
C SER A 70 -2.68 13.97 12.05
N GLU A 71 -2.70 13.01 12.98
CA GLU A 71 -1.50 12.28 13.42
C GLU A 71 -1.05 11.26 12.37
N ALA A 72 -2.00 10.64 11.67
CA ALA A 72 -1.72 9.69 10.59
C ALA A 72 -0.97 10.37 9.44
N GLU A 73 -1.38 11.58 9.03
CA GLU A 73 -0.73 12.31 7.94
C GLU A 73 0.74 12.65 8.23
N VAL A 74 1.05 13.05 9.47
CA VAL A 74 2.42 13.32 9.89
C VAL A 74 3.24 12.04 9.85
N LYS A 75 2.71 10.94 10.40
CA LYS A 75 3.43 9.66 10.45
C LYS A 75 3.64 9.04 9.07
N ILE A 76 2.68 9.19 8.15
CA ILE A 76 2.82 8.74 6.76
C ILE A 76 3.93 9.50 6.03
N LYS A 77 4.15 10.79 6.34
CA LYS A 77 5.25 11.57 5.76
C LYS A 77 6.63 11.20 6.32
N GLU A 78 6.67 10.58 7.49
CA GLU A 78 7.91 10.12 8.14
C GLU A 78 8.34 8.69 7.71
N LEU A 79 7.44 7.94 7.05
CA LEU A 79 7.70 6.60 6.49
C LEU A 79 8.24 6.67 5.06
#